data_AF-A0A2V8L816-F1
#
_entry.id   AF-A0A2V8L816-F1
#
_cell.length_a   1.000
_cell.length_b   1.000
_cell.length_c   1.000
_cell.angle_alpha   90.00
_cell.angle_beta   90.00
_cell.angle_gamma   90.00
#
_symmetry.space_group_name_H-M   'P 1'
#
loop_
_entity.id
_entity.type
_entity.pdbx_description
1 polymer ?
#
loop_
_entity_poly.entity_id
_entity_poly.type
_entity_poly.pdbx_seq_one_letter_code
_entity_poly.pdbx_strand_id
1 'polypeptide(L)'
;MVSEPALQSIESRTISDPGIPTLSSVLDSATMRQHLRQALRGRCDAIEEIRFQVLKHHPGSRCTLDIALLTATGWDSLIGKVYAADRSDVYHAMVGLNGAGFQPEGLFTIPQPLAYIPDLHLLLQEKVQGPRAKQIFLMGSERERADAAERCAQWLAKFHAVGPRSGEVFEATNHLRSIARWSQRIANLGEPFRPMVGRLARLLEDGAVTLKAARRPMPRCHTVPSRAPAAWVQVSRLHQGA
;
A
#
# COMPACT_ATOMS: atom_id res chain seq x y z
N MET A 1 -30.64 -7.23 12.88
CA MET A 1 -29.54 -7.46 13.84
C MET A 1 -28.77 -8.67 13.38
N VAL A 2 -27.70 -8.45 12.61
CA VAL A 2 -26.83 -9.53 12.14
C VAL A 2 -25.42 -9.15 12.59
N SER A 3 -24.86 -10.02 13.44
CA SER A 3 -23.62 -9.83 14.16
C SER A 3 -22.42 -9.72 13.21
N GLU A 4 -21.59 -8.73 13.49
CA GLU A 4 -20.29 -8.45 12.88
C GLU A 4 -19.32 -9.61 13.15
N PRO A 5 -18.59 -10.15 12.15
CA PRO A 5 -17.61 -11.19 12.42
C PRO A 5 -16.42 -10.56 13.14
N ALA A 6 -16.23 -10.97 14.39
CA ALA A 6 -15.12 -10.57 15.25
C ALA A 6 -13.78 -10.78 14.53
N LEU A 7 -13.13 -9.67 14.17
CA LEU A 7 -11.69 -9.64 13.95
C LEU A 7 -11.06 -10.19 15.24
N GLN A 8 -10.42 -11.35 15.15
CA GLN A 8 -9.72 -11.96 16.28
C GLN A 8 -8.70 -10.95 16.81
N SER A 9 -9.04 -10.35 17.95
CA SER A 9 -8.18 -9.48 18.73
C SER A 9 -7.11 -10.35 19.37
N ILE A 10 -5.95 -10.44 18.73
CA ILE A 10 -4.75 -10.94 19.38
C ILE A 10 -4.29 -9.81 20.29
N GLU A 11 -4.35 -10.00 21.61
CA GLU A 11 -3.75 -9.09 22.56
C GLU A 11 -2.24 -8.94 22.24
N SER A 12 -1.86 -7.73 21.83
CA SER A 12 -0.61 -7.42 21.12
C SER A 12 0.68 -7.47 21.96
N ARG A 13 0.75 -8.28 23.01
CA ARG A 13 1.94 -8.36 23.88
C ARG A 13 2.98 -9.41 23.49
N THR A 14 2.74 -10.24 22.48
CA THR A 14 3.56 -11.44 22.24
C THR A 14 4.08 -11.65 20.83
N ILE A 15 3.84 -10.73 19.88
CA ILE A 15 4.43 -10.86 18.55
C ILE A 15 5.90 -10.42 18.59
N SER A 16 6.77 -11.39 18.38
CA SER A 16 8.20 -11.21 18.10
C SER A 16 8.49 -11.84 16.74
N ASP A 17 9.27 -11.14 15.92
CA ASP A 17 9.73 -11.62 14.62
C ASP A 17 11.23 -11.29 14.49
N PRO A 18 12.12 -12.28 14.64
CA PRO A 18 13.56 -12.06 14.49
C PRO A 18 13.97 -11.48 13.14
N GLY A 19 13.16 -11.68 12.09
CA GLY A 19 13.40 -11.09 10.78
C GLY A 19 12.86 -9.66 10.64
N ILE A 20 12.24 -9.09 11.67
CA ILE A 20 11.86 -7.67 11.77
C ILE A 20 12.43 -7.12 13.09
N PRO A 21 13.73 -6.76 13.13
CA PRO A 21 14.45 -6.51 14.38
C PRO A 21 13.85 -5.40 15.26
N THR A 22 13.19 -4.42 14.65
CA THR A 22 12.61 -3.27 15.34
C THR A 22 11.18 -3.50 15.85
N LEU A 23 10.56 -4.65 15.56
CA LEU A 23 9.14 -4.89 15.88
C LEU A 23 8.85 -4.86 17.38
N SER A 24 9.73 -5.43 18.20
CA SER A 24 9.58 -5.37 19.66
C SER A 24 9.68 -3.93 20.19
N SER A 25 10.58 -3.11 19.63
CA SER A 25 10.71 -1.70 19.99
C SER A 25 9.48 -0.87 19.58
N VAL A 26 8.83 -1.22 18.46
CA VAL A 26 7.58 -0.59 18.02
C VAL A 26 6.42 -0.94 18.94
N LEU A 27 6.35 -2.18 19.44
CA LEU A 27 5.30 -2.64 20.36
C LEU A 27 5.53 -2.23 21.83
N ASP A 28 6.70 -1.66 22.14
CA ASP A 28 6.97 -1.04 23.43
C ASP A 28 6.36 0.36 23.50
N SER A 29 5.32 0.54 24.32
CA SER A 29 4.58 1.81 24.40
C SER A 29 5.44 2.99 24.88
N ALA A 30 6.48 2.76 25.68
CA ALA A 30 7.36 3.83 26.16
C ALA A 30 8.26 4.36 25.03
N THR A 31 8.95 3.45 24.33
CA THR A 31 9.77 3.73 23.15
C THR A 31 8.93 4.38 22.07
N MET A 32 7.77 3.81 21.75
CA MET A 32 6.87 4.35 20.73
C MET A 32 6.40 5.76 21.06
N ARG A 33 6.06 6.05 22.33
CA ARG A 33 5.64 7.40 22.76
C ARG A 33 6.72 8.44 22.50
N GLN A 34 7.99 8.11 22.74
CA GLN A 34 9.11 9.03 22.47
C GLN A 34 9.22 9.35 20.98
N HIS A 35 9.17 8.33 20.11
CA HIS A 35 9.26 8.53 18.67
C HIS A 35 8.03 9.27 18.11
N LEU A 36 6.82 8.94 18.57
CA LEU A 36 5.60 9.62 18.11
C LEU A 36 5.57 11.10 18.49
N ARG A 37 6.00 11.46 19.71
CA ARG A 37 6.11 12.86 20.14
C ARG A 37 7.06 13.67 19.26
N GLN A 38 8.08 13.05 18.69
CA GLN A 38 9.01 13.72 17.77
C GLN A 38 8.46 13.76 16.35
N ALA A 39 7.92 12.64 15.86
CA ALA A 39 7.45 12.48 14.50
C ALA A 39 6.14 13.25 14.20
N LEU A 40 5.29 13.44 15.21
CA LEU A 40 3.96 14.06 15.09
C LEU A 40 3.85 15.36 15.91
N ARG A 41 4.95 16.09 16.08
CA ARG A 41 4.97 17.39 16.78
C ARG A 41 3.91 18.33 16.20
N GLY A 42 3.11 18.95 17.08
CA GLY A 42 2.02 19.86 16.68
C GLY A 42 0.75 19.17 16.21
N ARG A 43 0.73 17.83 16.14
CA ARG A 43 -0.47 17.03 15.85
C ARG A 43 -0.96 16.25 17.07
N CYS A 44 -0.04 15.71 17.87
CA CYS A 44 -0.35 14.96 19.09
C CYS A 44 0.68 15.26 20.19
N ASP A 45 0.50 16.36 20.92
CA ASP A 45 1.48 16.80 21.91
C ASP A 45 1.35 16.03 23.25
N ALA A 46 0.14 15.59 23.60
CA ALA A 46 -0.16 14.82 24.80
C ALA A 46 -0.75 13.44 24.45
N ILE A 47 0.12 12.43 24.35
CA ILE A 47 -0.29 11.02 24.25
C ILE A 47 -0.35 10.46 25.68
N GLU A 48 -1.54 10.03 26.11
CA GLU A 48 -1.82 9.45 27.43
C GLU A 48 -1.64 7.94 27.40
N GLU A 49 -2.20 7.28 26.38
CA GLU A 49 -2.17 5.82 26.19
C GLU A 49 -1.87 5.46 24.74
N ILE A 50 -1.21 4.31 24.52
CA ILE A 50 -0.96 3.74 23.20
C ILE A 50 -1.38 2.27 23.22
N ARG A 51 -2.23 1.88 22.29
CA ARG A 51 -2.62 0.48 22.05
C ARG A 51 -2.24 0.07 20.65
N PHE A 52 -1.89 -1.20 20.51
CA PHE A 52 -1.53 -1.80 19.23
C PHE A 52 -2.50 -2.92 18.89
N GLN A 53 -2.84 -3.04 17.61
CA GLN A 53 -3.51 -4.22 17.07
C GLN A 53 -2.78 -4.67 15.81
N VAL A 54 -2.35 -5.94 15.74
CA VAL A 54 -1.75 -6.47 14.51
C VAL A 54 -2.83 -6.70 13.47
N LEU A 55 -2.75 -5.97 12.35
CA LEU A 55 -3.68 -6.10 11.23
C LEU A 55 -3.21 -7.12 10.19
N LYS A 56 -1.88 -7.20 9.99
CA LYS A 56 -1.27 -8.14 9.05
C LYS A 56 0.20 -8.36 9.36
N HIS A 57 0.62 -9.61 9.37
CA HIS A 57 2.02 -9.98 9.55
C HIS A 57 2.53 -10.76 8.33
N HIS A 58 3.69 -10.36 7.84
CA HIS A 58 4.46 -11.06 6.81
C HIS A 58 5.83 -11.42 7.43
N PRO A 59 5.99 -12.67 7.90
CA PRO A 59 7.18 -13.10 8.63
C PRO A 59 8.47 -12.74 7.91
N GLY A 60 9.42 -12.14 8.64
CA GLY A 60 10.73 -11.72 8.15
C GLY A 60 10.72 -10.61 7.09
N SER A 61 9.58 -9.93 6.89
CA SER A 61 9.44 -8.89 5.87
C SER A 61 8.82 -7.61 6.41
N ARG A 62 7.59 -7.69 6.94
CA ARG A 62 6.89 -6.52 7.48
C ARG A 62 5.72 -6.87 8.39
N CYS A 63 5.39 -5.97 9.30
CA CYS A 63 4.20 -6.04 10.14
C CYS A 63 3.36 -4.75 9.96
N THR A 64 2.05 -4.89 9.80
CA THR A 64 1.10 -3.77 9.73
C THR A 64 0.25 -3.75 10.98
N LEU A 65 0.21 -2.59 11.64
CA LEU A 65 -0.40 -2.34 12.93
C LEU A 65 -1.46 -1.26 12.81
N ASP A 66 -2.54 -1.42 13.56
CA ASP A 66 -3.35 -0.32 14.05
C ASP A 66 -2.68 0.22 15.32
N ILE A 67 -2.47 1.52 15.39
CA ILE A 67 -1.89 2.21 16.54
C ILE A 67 -2.93 3.19 17.05
N ALA A 68 -3.65 2.80 18.10
CA ALA A 68 -4.63 3.67 18.75
C ALA A 68 -3.95 4.53 19.81
N LEU A 69 -4.21 5.84 19.76
CA LEU A 69 -3.64 6.85 20.63
C LEU A 69 -4.76 7.49 21.43
N LEU A 70 -4.65 7.46 22.76
CA LEU A 70 -5.50 8.30 23.62
C LEU A 70 -4.79 9.64 23.80
N THR A 71 -5.49 10.72 23.47
CA THR A 71 -5.04 12.10 23.64
C THR A 71 -6.10 12.89 24.40
N ALA A 72 -5.81 14.15 24.74
CA ALA A 72 -6.77 15.05 25.39
C ALA A 72 -8.09 15.23 24.62
N THR A 73 -8.09 15.04 23.30
CA THR A 73 -9.30 15.12 22.45
C THR A 73 -10.02 13.78 22.25
N GLY A 74 -9.50 12.71 22.86
CA GLY A 74 -10.04 11.35 22.77
C GLY A 74 -9.15 10.40 21.99
N TRP A 75 -9.75 9.29 21.56
CA TRP A 75 -9.07 8.25 20.79
C TRP A 75 -8.93 8.63 19.32
N ASP A 76 -7.70 8.55 18.82
CA ASP A 76 -7.38 8.57 17.39
C ASP A 76 -6.63 7.29 17.00
N SER A 77 -6.48 7.01 15.72
CA SER A 77 -5.81 5.80 15.23
C SER A 77 -5.01 6.04 13.96
N LEU A 78 -3.82 5.45 13.94
CA LEU A 78 -2.86 5.52 12.84
C LEU A 78 -2.54 4.11 12.33
N ILE A 79 -2.10 4.01 11.07
CA ILE A 79 -1.55 2.77 10.54
C ILE A 79 -0.04 2.81 10.61
N GLY A 80 0.55 1.85 11.34
CA GLY A 80 1.99 1.63 11.39
C GLY A 80 2.39 0.47 10.49
N LYS A 81 3.42 0.67 9.65
CA LYS A 81 4.04 -0.40 8.85
C LYS A 81 5.51 -0.51 9.21
N VAL A 82 5.84 -1.56 9.94
CA VAL A 82 7.21 -1.90 10.35
C VAL A 82 7.82 -2.79 9.29
N TYR A 83 9.04 -2.50 8.85
CA TYR A 83 9.74 -3.26 7.82
C TYR A 83 11.02 -3.90 8.36
N ALA A 84 11.41 -5.02 7.76
CA ALA A 84 12.68 -5.70 8.07
C ALA A 84 13.93 -4.86 7.73
N ALA A 85 13.80 -3.92 6.79
CA ALA A 85 14.87 -3.03 6.33
C ALA A 85 14.32 -1.60 6.13
N ASP A 86 15.22 -0.63 5.97
CA ASP A 86 14.84 0.75 5.63
C ASP A 86 13.96 0.78 4.38
N ARG A 87 12.86 1.53 4.49
CA ARG A 87 11.84 1.74 3.44
C ARG A 87 11.41 3.21 3.38
N SER A 88 12.34 4.11 3.68
CA SER A 88 12.20 5.55 3.46
C SER A 88 11.76 5.89 2.02
N ASP A 89 12.18 5.08 1.03
CA ASP A 89 11.73 5.12 -0.36
C ASP A 89 10.21 5.15 -0.50
N VAL A 90 9.49 4.35 0.29
CA VAL A 90 8.02 4.28 0.28
C VAL A 90 7.41 5.58 0.80
N TYR A 91 7.96 6.12 1.88
CA TYR A 91 7.52 7.40 2.43
C TYR A 91 7.68 8.52 1.41
N HIS A 92 8.86 8.63 0.78
CA HIS A 92 9.12 9.65 -0.23
C HIS A 92 8.24 9.47 -1.47
N ALA A 93 7.95 8.24 -1.89
CA ALA A 93 7.01 7.99 -2.98
C ALA A 93 5.59 8.48 -2.65
N MET A 94 5.13 8.29 -1.40
CA MET A 94 3.83 8.81 -0.95
C MET A 94 3.82 10.34 -0.87
N VAL A 95 4.87 10.96 -0.35
CA VAL A 95 5.00 12.42 -0.33
C VAL A 95 4.99 12.98 -1.76
N GLY A 96 5.69 12.32 -2.69
CA GLY A 96 5.67 12.69 -4.11
C GLY A 96 4.27 12.56 -4.74
N LEU A 97 3.51 11.52 -4.38
CA LEU A 97 2.14 11.35 -4.85
C LEU A 97 1.21 12.43 -4.31
N ASN A 98 1.32 12.78 -3.03
CA ASN A 98 0.59 13.91 -2.46
C ASN A 98 0.88 15.19 -3.27
N GLY A 99 2.15 15.50 -3.51
CA GLY A 99 2.56 16.64 -4.35
C GLY A 99 2.06 16.60 -5.79
N ALA A 100 1.78 15.40 -6.32
CA ALA A 100 1.21 15.18 -7.66
C ALA A 100 -0.34 15.20 -7.70
N GLY A 101 -0.99 15.68 -6.64
CA GLY A 101 -2.44 15.88 -6.60
C GLY A 101 -3.23 14.72 -5.99
N PHE A 102 -2.60 13.84 -5.19
CA PHE A 102 -3.27 12.82 -4.38
C PHE A 102 -3.55 13.26 -2.94
N GLN A 103 -3.67 14.57 -2.70
CA GLN A 103 -3.98 15.19 -1.40
C GLN A 103 -5.39 14.80 -0.90
N PRO A 104 -5.67 14.89 0.42
CA PRO A 104 -6.93 14.45 1.03
C PRO A 104 -8.21 15.04 0.42
N GLU A 105 -8.14 16.25 -0.12
CA GLU A 105 -9.28 16.99 -0.64
C GLU A 105 -9.70 16.53 -2.05
N GLY A 106 -8.90 15.65 -2.68
CA GLY A 106 -9.18 15.12 -4.01
C GLY A 106 -10.16 13.94 -4.01
N LEU A 107 -10.79 13.68 -5.16
CA LEU A 107 -11.62 12.48 -5.36
C LEU A 107 -10.83 11.16 -5.33
N PHE A 108 -9.54 11.24 -5.73
CA PHE A 108 -8.63 10.11 -5.82
C PHE A 108 -7.38 10.42 -5.03
N THR A 109 -7.24 9.76 -3.87
CA THR A 109 -6.23 10.07 -2.86
C THR A 109 -5.40 8.84 -2.51
N ILE A 110 -4.39 9.04 -1.68
CA ILE A 110 -3.71 7.99 -0.92
C ILE A 110 -3.83 8.30 0.58
N PRO A 111 -3.67 7.31 1.48
CA PRO A 111 -3.54 7.59 2.91
C PRO A 111 -2.41 8.59 3.14
N GLN A 112 -2.62 9.59 4.00
CA GLN A 112 -1.58 10.58 4.25
C GLN A 112 -0.32 9.94 4.86
N PRO A 113 0.88 10.20 4.31
CA PRO A 113 2.15 9.77 4.90
C PRO A 113 2.50 10.71 6.06
N LEU A 114 2.27 10.27 7.29
CA LEU A 114 2.43 11.12 8.47
C LEU A 114 3.90 11.30 8.84
N ALA A 115 4.65 10.20 8.87
CA ALA A 115 6.08 10.22 9.14
C ALA A 115 6.73 8.90 8.73
N TYR A 116 8.05 8.95 8.55
CA TYR A 116 8.90 7.76 8.59
C TYR A 116 9.86 7.90 9.77
N ILE A 117 9.95 6.88 10.62
CA ILE A 117 10.85 6.83 11.77
C ILE A 117 11.98 5.84 11.42
N PRO A 118 13.17 6.34 11.01
CA PRO A 118 14.26 5.48 10.53
C PRO A 118 14.71 4.45 11.56
N ASP A 119 14.87 4.86 12.83
CA ASP A 119 15.34 3.99 13.91
C ASP A 119 14.45 2.76 14.14
N LEU A 120 13.18 2.85 13.74
CA LEU A 120 12.20 1.78 13.89
C LEU A 120 11.84 1.10 12.56
N HIS A 121 12.41 1.55 11.43
CA HIS A 121 11.96 1.21 10.08
C HIS A 121 10.43 1.29 9.93
N LEU A 122 9.83 2.33 10.51
CA LEU A 122 8.38 2.45 10.70
C LEU A 122 7.81 3.58 9.84
N LEU A 123 6.89 3.21 8.96
CA LEU A 123 6.05 4.15 8.22
C LEU A 123 4.72 4.36 8.94
N LEU A 124 4.42 5.61 9.30
CA LEU A 124 3.16 6.04 9.89
C LEU A 124 2.25 6.64 8.81
N GLN A 125 1.01 6.19 8.77
CA GLN A 125 0.01 6.63 7.80
C GLN A 125 -1.31 6.94 8.49
N GLU A 126 -2.11 7.79 7.86
CA GLU A 126 -3.52 7.95 8.20
C GLU A 126 -4.27 6.60 8.15
N LYS A 127 -5.18 6.38 9.11
CA LYS A 127 -6.14 5.27 9.05
C LYS A 127 -7.39 5.68 8.26
N VAL A 128 -7.42 5.30 6.99
CA VAL A 128 -8.55 5.58 6.10
C VAL A 128 -9.75 4.66 6.36
N GLN A 129 -10.89 5.27 6.67
CA GLN A 129 -12.15 4.58 6.96
C GLN A 129 -12.83 4.02 5.68
N GLY A 130 -13.78 3.09 5.87
CA GLY A 130 -14.66 2.58 4.80
C GLY A 130 -14.51 1.07 4.49
N PRO A 131 -15.16 0.56 3.41
CA PRO A 131 -15.14 -0.84 2.95
C PRO A 131 -14.10 -1.13 1.87
N ARG A 132 -13.38 -2.27 1.89
CA ARG A 132 -12.25 -2.50 0.97
C ARG A 132 -12.84 -2.78 -0.41
N ALA A 133 -12.19 -2.35 -1.50
CA ALA A 133 -12.69 -2.69 -2.85
C ALA A 133 -12.90 -4.20 -3.02
N LYS A 134 -12.02 -5.04 -2.44
CA LYS A 134 -12.19 -6.49 -2.39
C LYS A 134 -13.51 -6.93 -1.76
N GLN A 135 -13.96 -6.28 -0.68
CA GLN A 135 -15.23 -6.60 -0.03
C GLN A 135 -16.40 -6.25 -0.96
N ILE A 136 -16.34 -5.10 -1.64
CA ILE A 136 -17.36 -4.69 -2.62
C ILE A 136 -17.42 -5.69 -3.78
N PHE A 137 -16.26 -6.10 -4.33
CA PHE A 137 -16.21 -7.07 -5.42
C PHE A 137 -16.74 -8.46 -5.05
N LEU A 138 -16.60 -8.87 -3.78
CA LEU A 138 -17.07 -10.17 -3.32
C LEU A 138 -18.55 -10.16 -2.91
N MET A 139 -19.00 -9.09 -2.25
CA MET A 139 -20.28 -9.08 -1.53
C MET A 139 -21.29 -8.06 -2.08
N GLY A 140 -20.84 -7.08 -2.88
CA GLY A 140 -21.71 -6.04 -3.41
C GLY A 140 -22.62 -6.54 -4.54
N SER A 141 -23.66 -5.76 -4.83
CA SER A 141 -24.51 -5.88 -6.02
C SER A 141 -23.71 -5.64 -7.31
N GLU A 142 -24.26 -6.05 -8.45
CA GLU A 142 -23.63 -5.83 -9.75
C GLU A 142 -23.32 -4.34 -10.00
N ARG A 143 -24.24 -3.44 -9.65
CA ARG A 143 -24.04 -1.99 -9.74
C ARG A 143 -22.88 -1.51 -8.87
N GLU A 144 -22.83 -1.93 -7.60
CA GLU A 144 -21.74 -1.53 -6.71
C GLU A 144 -20.37 -2.05 -7.20
N ARG A 145 -20.34 -3.25 -7.79
CA ARG A 145 -19.12 -3.80 -8.40
C ARG A 145 -18.70 -3.00 -9.62
N ALA A 146 -19.64 -2.62 -10.48
CA ALA A 146 -19.37 -1.78 -11.66
C ALA A 146 -18.83 -0.41 -11.25
N ASP A 147 -19.51 0.26 -10.32
CA ASP A 147 -19.09 1.57 -9.80
C ASP A 147 -17.71 1.50 -9.13
N ALA A 148 -17.40 0.40 -8.45
CA ALA A 148 -16.09 0.19 -7.83
C ALA A 148 -14.99 -0.06 -8.86
N ALA A 149 -15.29 -0.83 -9.91
CA ALA A 149 -14.36 -1.06 -11.01
C ALA A 149 -14.04 0.24 -11.75
N GLU A 150 -15.05 1.04 -12.09
CA GLU A 150 -14.87 2.31 -12.80
C GLU A 150 -14.00 3.28 -12.01
N ARG A 151 -14.30 3.48 -10.73
CA ARG A 151 -13.54 4.41 -9.89
C ARG A 151 -12.12 3.89 -9.58
N CYS A 152 -11.90 2.57 -9.51
CA CYS A 152 -10.53 2.02 -9.49
C CYS A 152 -9.77 2.32 -10.78
N ALA A 153 -10.43 2.18 -11.93
CA ALA A 153 -9.84 2.48 -13.23
C ALA A 153 -9.49 3.98 -13.35
N GLN A 154 -10.38 4.87 -12.91
CA GLN A 154 -10.14 6.32 -12.89
C GLN A 154 -8.99 6.71 -11.95
N TRP A 155 -8.93 6.11 -10.75
CA TRP A 155 -7.80 6.30 -9.84
C TRP A 155 -6.47 5.87 -10.49
N LEU A 156 -6.45 4.71 -11.14
CA LEU A 156 -5.26 4.19 -11.81
C LEU A 156 -4.86 5.02 -13.03
N ALA A 157 -5.83 5.50 -13.81
CA ALA A 157 -5.60 6.39 -14.93
C ALA A 157 -4.95 7.71 -14.48
N LYS A 158 -5.45 8.32 -13.39
CA LYS A 158 -4.82 9.48 -12.77
C LYS A 158 -3.39 9.15 -12.33
N PHE A 159 -3.18 8.03 -11.64
CA PHE A 159 -1.85 7.62 -11.18
C PHE A 159 -0.86 7.48 -12.34
N HIS A 160 -1.27 6.86 -13.45
CA HIS A 160 -0.42 6.76 -14.64
C HIS A 160 -0.14 8.11 -15.30
N ALA A 161 -1.06 9.07 -15.23
CA ALA A 161 -0.92 10.37 -15.85
C ALA A 161 0.00 11.32 -15.07
N VAL A 162 -0.13 11.37 -13.75
CA VAL A 162 0.55 12.39 -12.91
C VAL A 162 1.46 11.82 -11.84
N GLY A 163 1.40 10.51 -11.55
CA GLY A 163 2.21 9.90 -10.52
C GLY A 163 3.72 10.05 -10.81
N PRO A 164 4.55 10.33 -9.79
CA PRO A 164 5.99 10.44 -9.97
C PRO A 164 6.55 9.10 -10.46
N ARG A 165 7.48 9.16 -11.41
CA ARG A 165 8.24 8.00 -11.88
C ARG A 165 9.38 7.73 -10.90
N SER A 166 9.06 7.10 -9.77
CA SER A 166 10.01 6.73 -8.72
C SER A 166 10.09 5.22 -8.54
N GLY A 167 11.23 4.75 -8.03
CA GLY A 167 11.51 3.34 -7.77
C GLY A 167 12.38 2.67 -8.83
N GLU A 168 12.55 1.37 -8.66
CA GLU A 168 13.35 0.53 -9.57
C GLU A 168 12.68 0.44 -10.94
N VAL A 169 13.46 0.62 -12.00
CA VAL A 169 12.97 0.42 -13.36
C VAL A 169 12.93 -1.08 -13.63
N PHE A 170 11.73 -1.63 -13.74
CA PHE A 170 11.55 -3.02 -14.12
C PHE A 170 11.57 -3.17 -15.64
N GLU A 171 12.23 -4.22 -16.13
CA GLU A 171 12.10 -4.61 -17.53
C GLU A 171 10.68 -5.12 -17.79
N ALA A 172 10.03 -4.58 -18.82
CA ALA A 172 8.70 -5.04 -19.23
C ALA A 172 8.67 -6.56 -19.47
N THR A 173 9.78 -7.14 -19.95
CA THR A 173 9.94 -8.59 -20.14
C THR A 173 9.84 -9.39 -18.85
N ASN A 174 10.23 -8.81 -17.70
CA ASN A 174 10.12 -9.48 -16.39
C ASN A 174 8.65 -9.67 -15.97
N HIS A 175 7.75 -8.87 -16.53
CA HIS A 175 6.32 -8.94 -16.24
C HIS A 175 5.54 -9.81 -17.22
N LEU A 176 6.07 -10.14 -18.39
CA LEU A 176 5.38 -10.96 -19.41
C LEU A 176 4.92 -12.30 -18.85
N ARG A 177 5.73 -12.97 -18.01
CA ARG A 177 5.33 -14.22 -17.36
C ARG A 177 4.11 -14.03 -16.45
N SER A 178 4.07 -12.92 -15.70
CA SER A 178 2.92 -12.60 -14.84
C SER A 178 1.68 -12.25 -15.66
N ILE A 179 1.85 -11.49 -16.74
CA ILE A 179 0.79 -11.15 -17.69
C ILE A 179 0.19 -12.42 -18.27
N ALA A 180 1.01 -13.30 -18.87
CA ALA A 180 0.55 -14.56 -19.45
C ALA A 180 -0.21 -15.42 -18.44
N ARG A 181 0.29 -15.55 -17.20
CA ARG A 181 -0.38 -16.30 -16.13
C ARG A 181 -1.76 -15.72 -15.80
N TRP A 182 -1.88 -14.40 -15.67
CA TRP A 182 -3.15 -13.76 -15.38
C TRP A 182 -4.12 -13.81 -16.57
N SER A 183 -3.60 -13.61 -17.79
CA SER A 183 -4.37 -13.73 -19.03
C SER A 183 -4.99 -15.12 -19.16
N GLN A 184 -4.23 -16.18 -18.88
CA GLN A 184 -4.76 -17.54 -18.91
C GLN A 184 -5.86 -17.76 -17.87
N ARG A 185 -5.66 -17.27 -16.64
CA ARG A 185 -6.67 -17.39 -15.57
C ARG A 185 -7.98 -16.69 -15.95
N ILE A 186 -7.90 -15.52 -16.55
CA ILE A 186 -9.06 -14.74 -16.99
C ILE A 186 -9.71 -15.41 -18.22
N ALA A 187 -8.93 -15.90 -19.18
CA ALA A 187 -9.44 -16.58 -20.36
C ALA A 187 -10.17 -17.89 -20.04
N ASN A 188 -9.79 -18.55 -18.93
CA ASN A 188 -10.46 -19.75 -18.44
C ASN A 188 -11.85 -19.47 -17.85
N LEU A 189 -12.20 -18.21 -17.58
CA LEU A 189 -13.56 -17.83 -17.19
C LEU A 189 -14.56 -17.88 -18.36
N GLY A 190 -14.09 -18.11 -19.59
CA GLY A 190 -14.93 -18.24 -20.77
C GLY A 190 -15.26 -16.90 -21.45
N GLU A 191 -16.36 -16.87 -22.19
CA GLU A 191 -16.84 -15.65 -22.84
C GLU A 191 -17.48 -14.68 -21.84
N PRO A 192 -17.34 -13.35 -22.03
CA PRO A 192 -16.63 -12.67 -23.12
C PRO A 192 -15.11 -12.46 -22.84
N PHE A 193 -14.60 -12.97 -21.72
CA PHE A 193 -13.29 -12.60 -21.20
C PHE A 193 -12.13 -13.15 -22.03
N ARG A 194 -12.28 -14.34 -22.62
CA ARG A 194 -11.25 -15.00 -23.42
C ARG A 194 -10.74 -14.15 -24.59
N PRO A 195 -11.58 -13.65 -25.52
CA PRO A 195 -11.11 -12.80 -26.62
C PRO A 195 -10.58 -11.45 -26.13
N MET A 196 -11.19 -10.86 -25.09
CA MET A 196 -10.77 -9.58 -24.53
C MET A 196 -9.35 -9.65 -23.94
N VAL A 197 -9.09 -10.63 -23.08
CA VAL A 197 -7.80 -10.75 -22.41
C VAL A 197 -6.70 -11.18 -23.38
N GLY A 198 -7.04 -12.00 -24.39
CA GLY A 198 -6.12 -12.34 -25.48
C GLY A 198 -5.68 -11.10 -26.28
N ARG A 199 -6.60 -10.16 -26.55
CA ARG A 199 -6.26 -8.89 -27.20
C ARG A 199 -5.37 -8.02 -26.30
N LEU A 200 -5.70 -7.89 -25.01
CA LEU A 200 -4.91 -7.09 -24.07
C LEU A 200 -3.49 -7.64 -23.89
N ALA A 201 -3.33 -8.97 -23.78
CA ALA A 201 -2.04 -9.61 -23.64
C ALA A 201 -1.11 -9.30 -24.83
N ARG A 202 -1.62 -9.42 -26.06
CA ARG A 202 -0.86 -9.09 -27.27
C ARG A 202 -0.40 -7.64 -27.30
N LEU A 203 -1.30 -6.70 -26.98
CA LEU A 203 -0.95 -5.27 -26.92
C LEU A 203 0.17 -4.99 -25.91
N LEU A 204 0.17 -5.67 -24.76
CA LEU A 204 1.21 -5.53 -23.74
C LEU A 204 2.54 -6.16 -24.19
N GLU A 205 2.50 -7.30 -24.88
CA GLU A 205 3.67 -7.97 -25.46
C GLU A 205 4.34 -7.10 -26.54
N ASP A 206 3.56 -6.58 -27.48
CA ASP A 206 4.05 -5.70 -28.56
C ASP A 206 4.64 -4.40 -27.99
N GLY A 207 3.98 -3.83 -26.97
CA GLY A 207 4.48 -2.66 -26.26
C GLY A 207 5.81 -2.93 -25.53
N ALA A 208 5.95 -4.10 -24.90
CA ALA A 208 7.18 -4.50 -24.23
C ALA A 208 8.37 -4.64 -25.21
N VAL A 209 8.13 -5.22 -26.39
CA VAL A 209 9.14 -5.32 -27.47
C VAL A 209 9.55 -3.93 -27.95
N THR A 210 8.57 -3.04 -28.18
CA THR A 210 8.82 -1.66 -28.62
C THR A 210 9.64 -0.88 -27.61
N LEU A 211 9.30 -0.96 -26.32
CA LEU A 211 10.05 -0.30 -25.24
C LEU A 211 11.48 -0.84 -25.11
N LYS A 212 11.68 -2.16 -25.32
CA LYS A 212 13.01 -2.77 -25.33
C LYS A 212 13.85 -2.26 -26.51
N ALA A 213 13.25 -2.12 -27.70
CA ALA A 213 13.92 -1.61 -28.89
C ALA A 213 14.25 -0.12 -28.81
N ALA A 214 13.42 0.68 -28.11
CA ALA A 214 13.60 2.12 -27.97
C ALA A 214 14.69 2.52 -26.95
N ARG A 215 15.20 1.59 -26.14
CA ARG A 215 16.31 1.88 -25.21
C ARG A 215 17.61 2.10 -25.99
N ARG A 216 18.03 3.37 -26.11
CA ARG A 216 19.44 3.70 -26.37
C ARG A 216 20.30 3.24 -25.18
N PRO A 217 21.53 2.74 -25.39
CA PRO A 217 22.43 2.44 -24.27
C PRO A 217 22.71 3.72 -23.49
N MET A 218 22.32 3.74 -22.21
CA MET A 218 22.75 4.78 -21.26
C MET A 218 24.28 4.69 -21.09
N PRO A 219 25.03 5.80 -21.05
CA PRO A 219 26.43 5.78 -20.65
C PRO A 219 26.55 5.21 -19.24
N ARG A 220 27.54 4.33 -19.05
CA ARG A 220 27.73 3.56 -17.80
C ARG A 220 28.00 4.51 -16.63
N CYS A 221 27.07 4.59 -15.67
CA CYS A 221 27.37 5.06 -14.32
C CYS A 221 27.60 3.85 -13.41
N HIS A 222 28.61 3.95 -12.56
CA HIS A 222 29.15 2.87 -11.73
C HIS A 222 28.09 2.24 -10.80
N THR A 223 28.18 0.91 -10.69
CA THR A 223 27.27 0.01 -9.98
C THR A 223 27.39 0.09 -8.45
N VAL A 224 26.24 0.04 -7.75
CA VAL A 224 26.11 -0.42 -6.36
C VAL A 224 25.11 -1.60 -6.37
N PRO A 225 25.37 -2.72 -5.66
CA PRO A 225 24.58 -3.94 -5.83
C PRO A 225 23.27 -3.89 -5.01
N SER A 226 22.12 -4.07 -5.67
CA SER A 226 20.83 -4.32 -5.00
C SER A 226 20.47 -5.81 -5.07
N ARG A 227 20.00 -6.34 -3.93
CA ARG A 227 19.34 -7.64 -3.80
C ARG A 227 18.17 -7.46 -2.85
N ALA A 228 16.93 -7.50 -3.35
CA ALA A 228 15.74 -7.93 -2.62
C ALA A 228 14.49 -8.03 -3.53
N PRO A 229 13.48 -8.87 -3.18
CA PRO A 229 12.44 -9.31 -4.11
C PRO A 229 11.12 -8.55 -4.01
N ALA A 230 10.34 -8.72 -5.09
CA ALA A 230 9.07 -8.07 -5.39
C ALA A 230 7.87 -8.57 -4.58
N ALA A 231 7.02 -7.64 -4.09
CA ALA A 231 5.57 -7.82 -3.94
C ALA A 231 4.85 -6.50 -3.60
N TRP A 232 4.16 -5.90 -4.57
CA TRP A 232 3.17 -4.84 -4.35
C TRP A 232 1.80 -5.27 -4.87
N VAL A 233 0.79 -5.25 -3.99
CA VAL A 233 -0.64 -5.19 -4.32
C VAL A 233 -1.23 -4.21 -3.30
N GLN A 234 -1.74 -3.06 -3.78
CA GLN A 234 -2.42 -2.07 -2.96
C GLN A 234 -3.86 -1.87 -3.46
N VAL A 235 -4.76 -1.70 -2.50
CA VAL A 235 -6.22 -1.63 -2.64
C VAL A 235 -6.63 -0.16 -2.66
N SER A 236 -7.36 0.28 -3.70
CA SER A 236 -8.02 1.59 -3.75
C SER A 236 -9.37 1.55 -3.01
N ARG A 237 -9.81 2.68 -2.43
CA ARG A 237 -11.11 2.82 -1.76
C ARG A 237 -11.85 4.06 -2.26
N LEU A 238 -13.17 3.97 -2.22
CA LEU A 238 -14.16 4.85 -2.82
C LEU A 238 -14.83 5.67 -1.73
N HIS A 239 -14.92 6.99 -1.91
CA HIS A 239 -15.79 7.85 -1.11
C HIS A 239 -17.12 8.06 -1.85
N GLN A 240 -18.23 7.93 -1.11
CA GLN A 240 -19.57 8.35 -1.54
C GLN A 240 -19.78 9.76 -1.00
N GLY A 241 -20.04 10.72 -1.89
CA GLY A 241 -20.71 11.96 -1.52
C GLY A 241 -22.20 11.73 -1.66
N ALA A 242 -22.95 12.04 -0.59
CA ALA A 242 -24.36 12.37 -0.68
C ALA A 242 -24.51 13.75 -1.32
#